data_AF-A0A432ZID9-F1
#
_entry.id   AF-A0A432ZID9-F1
#
_cell.length_a   1.000
_cell.length_b   1.000
_cell.length_c   1.000
_cell.angle_alpha   90.00
_cell.angle_beta   90.00
_cell.angle_gamma   90.00
#
_symmetry.space_group_name_H-M   'P 1'
#
loop_
_entity.id
_entity.type
_entity.pdbx_description
1 polymer ?
#
loop_
_entity_poly.entity_id
_entity_poly.type
_entity_poly.pdbx_seq_one_letter_code
_entity_poly.pdbx_strand_id
1 'polypeptide(L)'
;MSAQTDSPQQLQQLYKQLKQQLADSDFESATNTLPQLLTALEQLPEHWTESEQWVETVAEINDFLNEIQPELEQARDETQETITKIGKSKKGVKAYTK
;
A
#
# COMPACT_ATOMS: atom_id res chain seq x y z
N MET A 1 -0.81 23.59 6.04
CA MET A 1 -1.70 22.98 7.05
C MET A 1 -1.23 21.55 7.20
N SER A 2 -0.38 21.31 8.19
CA SER A 2 0.23 20.00 8.44
C SER A 2 -0.74 19.20 9.31
N ALA A 3 -1.39 18.19 8.75
CA ALA A 3 -2.09 17.20 9.56
C ALA A 3 -1.00 16.34 10.21
N GLN A 4 -0.47 16.81 11.34
CA GLN A 4 0.32 15.99 12.23
C GLN A 4 -0.58 14.84 12.69
N THR A 5 -0.18 13.60 12.41
CA THR A 5 -0.81 12.41 12.98
C THR A 5 -0.49 12.33 14.47
N ASP A 6 -1.12 13.23 15.23
CA ASP A 6 -0.94 13.42 16.67
C ASP A 6 -1.75 12.38 17.48
N SER A 7 -2.39 11.41 16.83
CA SER A 7 -3.29 10.48 17.50
C SER A 7 -3.29 9.08 16.88
N PRO A 8 -3.24 8.02 17.71
CA PRO A 8 -3.25 6.63 17.24
C PRO A 8 -4.57 6.29 16.52
N GLN A 9 -5.66 6.97 16.88
CA GLN A 9 -6.96 6.83 16.20
C GLN A 9 -6.91 7.26 14.72
N GLN A 10 -6.12 8.27 14.35
CA GLN A 10 -5.98 8.65 12.94
C GLN A 10 -5.23 7.58 12.16
N LEU A 11 -4.16 7.03 12.72
CA LEU A 11 -3.40 5.93 12.16
C LEU A 11 -4.33 4.70 11.95
N GLN A 12 -5.15 4.39 12.95
CA GLN A 12 -6.12 3.29 12.90
C GLN A 12 -7.25 3.55 11.88
N GLN A 13 -7.67 4.80 11.68
CA GLN A 13 -8.64 5.17 10.65
C GLN A 13 -8.07 4.98 9.25
N LEU A 14 -6.84 5.45 9.00
CA LEU A 14 -6.14 5.25 7.73
C LEU A 14 -5.95 3.76 7.42
N TYR A 15 -5.60 2.97 8.43
CA TYR A 15 -5.51 1.51 8.33
C TYR A 15 -6.85 0.86 7.91
N LYS A 16 -7.94 1.18 8.62
CA LYS A 16 -9.27 0.65 8.29
C LYS A 16 -9.72 1.07 6.89
N GLN A 17 -9.43 2.32 6.51
CA GLN A 17 -9.74 2.83 5.18
C GLN A 17 -8.98 2.05 4.10
N LEU A 18 -7.67 1.86 4.28
CA LEU A 18 -6.85 1.09 3.34
C LEU A 18 -7.34 -0.36 3.21
N LYS A 19 -7.65 -1.00 4.34
CA LYS A 19 -8.18 -2.37 4.36
C LYS A 19 -9.51 -2.48 3.62
N GLN A 20 -10.42 -1.52 3.79
CA GLN A 20 -11.67 -1.48 3.05
C GLN A 20 -11.45 -1.21 1.56
N GLN A 21 -10.56 -0.29 1.19
CA GLN A 21 -10.27 0.03 -0.22
C GLN A 21 -9.70 -1.18 -0.96
N LEU A 22 -8.80 -1.94 -0.32
CA LEU A 22 -8.28 -3.19 -0.88
C LEU A 22 -9.39 -4.26 -1.00
N ALA A 23 -10.25 -4.40 0.01
CA ALA A 23 -11.39 -5.32 -0.04
C ALA A 23 -12.42 -4.95 -1.13
N ASP A 24 -12.60 -3.66 -1.41
CA ASP A 24 -13.47 -3.15 -2.48
C ASP A 24 -12.79 -3.18 -3.87
N SER A 25 -11.53 -3.63 -3.95
CA SER A 25 -10.68 -3.56 -5.16
C SER A 25 -10.49 -2.13 -5.70
N ASP A 26 -10.65 -1.13 -4.85
CA ASP A 26 -10.41 0.29 -5.18
C ASP A 26 -8.92 0.63 -5.04
N PHE A 27 -8.12 0.08 -5.96
CA PHE A 27 -6.67 0.24 -5.96
C PHE A 27 -6.23 1.70 -6.17
N GLU A 28 -7.04 2.52 -6.86
CA GLU A 28 -6.78 3.95 -7.06
C GLU A 28 -6.79 4.74 -5.74
N SER A 29 -7.77 4.49 -4.86
CA SER A 29 -7.78 5.16 -3.56
C SER A 29 -6.83 4.52 -2.55
N ALA A 30 -6.59 3.20 -2.66
CA ALA A 30 -5.59 2.50 -1.85
C ALA A 30 -4.17 3.05 -2.11
N THR A 31 -3.82 3.30 -3.37
CA THR A 31 -2.51 3.89 -3.75
C THR A 31 -2.31 5.33 -3.26
N ASN A 32 -3.38 6.06 -2.92
CA ASN A 32 -3.31 7.38 -2.27
C ASN A 32 -3.29 7.28 -0.73
N THR A 33 -3.90 6.24 -0.16
CA THR A 33 -4.03 6.07 1.30
C THR A 33 -2.80 5.39 1.91
N LEU A 34 -2.21 4.42 1.21
CA LEU A 34 -0.99 3.72 1.62
C LEU A 34 0.21 4.66 1.89
N PRO A 35 0.57 5.62 1.02
CA PRO A 35 1.68 6.54 1.32
C PRO A 35 1.38 7.47 2.51
N GLN A 36 0.11 7.83 2.73
CA GLN A 36 -0.28 8.62 3.91
C GLN A 36 -0.13 7.82 5.20
N LEU A 37 -0.51 6.52 5.18
CA LEU A 37 -0.32 5.61 6.29
C LEU A 37 1.18 5.42 6.61
N LEU A 38 2.02 5.22 5.59
CA LEU A 38 3.47 5.10 5.76
C LEU A 38 4.08 6.39 6.33
N THR A 39 3.68 7.55 5.80
CA THR A 39 4.15 8.85 6.31
C THR A 39 3.79 9.03 7.78
N ALA A 40 2.57 8.62 8.17
CA ALA A 40 2.13 8.68 9.56
C ALA A 40 2.91 7.73 10.48
N LEU A 41 3.31 6.56 9.99
CA LEU A 41 4.20 5.62 10.70
C LEU A 41 5.63 6.14 10.82
N GLU A 42 6.13 6.89 9.84
CA GLU A 42 7.45 7.55 9.92
C GLU A 42 7.43 8.76 10.86
N GLN A 43 6.27 9.40 11.02
CA GLN A 43 6.08 10.57 11.89
C GLN A 43 5.45 10.23 13.24
N LEU A 44 5.71 9.03 13.77
CA LEU A 44 5.27 8.66 15.10
C LEU A 44 5.92 9.57 16.18
N PRO A 45 5.18 9.95 17.23
CA PRO A 45 5.73 10.79 18.30
C PRO A 45 6.85 10.07 19.06
N GLU A 46 7.88 10.77 19.52
CA GLU A 46 9.09 10.18 20.17
C GLU A 46 8.77 9.17 21.30
N HIS A 47 7.61 9.32 21.95
CA HIS A 47 7.16 8.52 23.09
C HIS A 47 6.03 7.53 22.71
N TRP A 48 5.84 7.22 21.43
CA TRP A 48 4.76 6.32 20.97
C TRP A 48 4.84 4.93 21.61
N THR A 49 6.04 4.44 21.92
CA THR A 49 6.25 3.14 22.58
C THR A 49 5.82 3.10 24.04
N GLU A 50 5.58 4.26 24.67
CA GLU A 50 5.10 4.34 26.06
C GLU A 50 3.57 4.19 26.16
N SER A 51 2.88 4.29 25.02
CA SER A 51 1.44 4.11 24.95
C SER A 51 1.11 2.77 24.32
N GLU A 52 0.49 1.90 25.13
CA GLU A 52 0.04 0.57 24.69
C GLU A 52 -0.83 0.65 23.43
N GLN A 53 -1.71 1.65 23.33
CA GLN A 53 -2.55 1.88 22.14
C GLN A 53 -1.74 2.16 20.87
N TRP A 54 -0.66 2.94 20.97
CA TRP A 54 0.21 3.20 19.82
C TRP A 54 0.96 1.93 19.41
N VAL A 55 1.48 1.18 20.39
CA VAL A 55 2.19 -0.09 20.15
C VAL A 55 1.27 -1.11 19.47
N GLU A 56 0.06 -1.31 19.98
CA GLU A 56 -0.94 -2.20 19.38
C GLU A 56 -1.31 -1.76 17.97
N THR A 57 -1.61 -0.47 17.77
CA THR A 57 -2.04 0.03 16.46
C THR A 57 -0.92 -0.12 15.42
N VAL A 58 0.33 0.22 15.77
CA VAL A 58 1.49 0.07 14.88
C VAL A 58 1.76 -1.41 14.59
N ALA A 59 1.63 -2.29 15.58
CA ALA A 59 1.79 -3.73 15.41
C ALA A 59 0.73 -4.32 14.46
N GLU A 60 -0.55 -3.98 14.65
CA GLU A 60 -1.64 -4.41 13.75
C GLU A 60 -1.42 -3.95 12.31
N ILE A 61 -0.96 -2.71 12.12
CA ILE A 61 -0.70 -2.17 10.80
C ILE A 61 0.50 -2.87 10.16
N ASN A 62 1.57 -3.09 10.93
CA ASN A 62 2.74 -3.80 10.43
C ASN A 62 2.40 -5.25 10.04
N ASP A 63 1.57 -5.94 10.82
CA ASP A 63 1.11 -7.29 10.52
C ASP A 63 0.29 -7.31 9.22
N PHE A 64 -0.66 -6.37 9.07
CA PHE A 64 -1.43 -6.23 7.84
C PHE A 64 -0.57 -5.92 6.61
N LEU A 65 0.40 -5.01 6.74
CA LEU A 65 1.32 -4.68 5.65
C LEU A 65 2.15 -5.90 5.22
N ASN A 66 2.59 -6.75 6.17
CA ASN A 66 3.27 -8.01 5.87
C ASN A 66 2.33 -9.04 5.22
N GLU A 67 1.05 -9.08 5.61
CA GLU A 67 0.05 -9.98 5.04
C GLU A 67 -0.26 -9.64 3.57
N ILE A 68 -0.40 -8.35 3.25
CA ILE A 68 -0.70 -7.90 1.87
C ILE A 68 0.56 -7.77 1.00
N GLN A 69 1.76 -7.80 1.57
CA GLN A 69 3.02 -7.76 0.84
C GLN A 69 3.11 -8.83 -0.26
N PRO A 70 2.84 -10.13 0.00
CA PRO A 70 2.84 -11.15 -1.04
C PRO A 70 1.76 -10.92 -2.11
N GLU A 71 0.58 -10.41 -1.77
CA GLU A 71 -0.46 -10.06 -2.75
C GLU A 71 -0.04 -8.88 -3.65
N LEU A 72 0.60 -7.86 -3.08
CA LEU A 72 1.15 -6.74 -3.83
C LEU A 72 2.30 -7.17 -4.74
N GLU A 73 3.17 -8.06 -4.26
CA GLU A 73 4.25 -8.65 -5.07
C GLU A 73 3.69 -9.51 -6.20
N GLN A 74 2.68 -10.33 -5.94
CA GLN A 74 2.02 -11.14 -6.97
C GLN A 74 1.31 -10.25 -8.01
N ALA A 75 0.55 -9.24 -7.58
CA ALA A 75 -0.11 -8.30 -8.49
C ALA A 75 0.92 -7.53 -9.34
N ARG A 76 2.07 -7.17 -8.77
CA ARG A 76 3.18 -6.57 -9.51
C ARG A 76 3.78 -7.54 -10.53
N ASP A 77 3.98 -8.81 -10.16
CA ASP A 77 4.53 -9.83 -11.05
C ASP A 77 3.57 -10.12 -12.21
N GLU A 78 2.27 -10.27 -11.94
CA GLU A 78 1.23 -10.44 -12.98
C GLU A 78 1.13 -9.21 -13.90
N THR A 79 1.28 -8.01 -13.34
CA THR A 79 1.29 -6.76 -14.12
C THR A 79 2.57 -6.64 -14.95
N GLN A 80 3.74 -7.01 -14.42
CA GLN A 80 5.00 -7.06 -15.17
C GLN A 80 4.98 -8.14 -16.25
N GLU A 81 4.38 -9.29 -15.98
CA GLU A 81 4.23 -10.36 -16.97
C GLU A 81 3.33 -9.86 -18.11
N THR A 82 2.20 -9.21 -17.79
CA THR A 82 1.28 -8.62 -18.76
C THR A 82 1.96 -7.52 -19.59
N ILE A 83 2.68 -6.59 -18.95
CA ILE A 83 3.46 -5.54 -19.65
C ILE A 83 4.56 -6.18 -20.52
N THR A 84 5.25 -7.22 -20.05
CA THR A 84 6.27 -7.95 -20.80
C THR A 84 5.69 -8.69 -21.99
N LYS A 85 4.48 -9.26 -21.85
CA LYS A 85 3.74 -9.97 -22.90
C LYS A 85 3.23 -9.00 -23.97
N ILE A 86 2.77 -7.81 -23.58
CA ILE A 86 2.42 -6.70 -24.48
C ILE A 86 3.68 -6.16 -25.19
N GLY A 87 4.78 -5.97 -24.47
CA GLY A 87 6.07 -5.51 -25.00
C GLY A 87 6.71 -6.50 -26.01
N LYS A 88 6.60 -7.81 -25.75
CA LYS A 88 7.03 -8.86 -26.68
C LYS A 88 6.08 -8.99 -27.88
N SER A 89 4.77 -8.86 -27.69
CA SER A 89 3.80 -8.88 -28.80
C SER A 89 3.99 -7.71 -29.77
N LYS A 90 4.41 -6.53 -29.30
CA LYS A 90 4.71 -5.38 -30.18
C LYS A 90 6.02 -5.54 -30.98
N LYS A 91 6.97 -6.35 -30.49
CA LYS A 91 8.23 -6.66 -31.21
C LYS A 91 8.03 -7.70 -32.33
N GLY A 92 6.99 -8.53 -32.25
CA GLY A 92 6.63 -9.51 -33.29
C GLY A 92 5.90 -8.92 -34.50
N VAL A 93 5.21 -7.78 -34.35
CA VAL A 93 4.40 -7.18 -35.43
C VAL A 93 5.24 -6.47 -36.52
N LYS A 94 6.55 -6.29 -36.31
CA LYS A 94 7.45 -5.74 -37.36
C LYS A 94 8.11 -6.79 -38.27
N ALA A 95 7.82 -8.08 -38.09
CA ALA A 95 8.39 -9.13 -38.95
C ALA A 95 7.58 -9.43 -40.22
N TYR A 96 6.38 -8.85 -40.36
CA TYR A 96 5.49 -9.06 -41.53
C TYR A 96 5.06 -7.73 -42.16
N THR A 97 6.04 -6.98 -42.63
CA THR A 97 5.79 -6.03 -43.72
C THR A 97 6.89 -6.24 -44.74
N LYS A 98 6.52 -7.03 -45.76
CA LYS A 98 7.27 -7.35 -46.96
C LYS A 98 7.50 -6.11 -47.82
#